data_AF-A0AA42PK11-F1
#
_entry.id   AF-A0AA42PK11-F1
#
_cell.length_a   1.000
_cell.length_b   1.000
_cell.length_c   1.000
_cell.angle_alpha   90.00
_cell.angle_beta   90.00
_cell.angle_gamma   90.00
#
_symmetry.space_group_name_H-M   'P 1'
#
loop_
_entity.id
_entity.type
_entity.pdbx_description
1 polymer ?
#
loop_
_entity_poly.entity_id
_entity_poly.type
_entity_poly.pdbx_seq_one_letter_code
_entity_poly.pdbx_strand_id
1 'polypeptide(L)'
;MSTYTTLVELAFERLSKELGIPKGFVVALYEEKDSWSFISKLAQLVEAVFTRAVVDALREPLIIDVISNLPQEVRINLLRKMNIIDSEQKSMFKAIAEIRNQYIHDLSNIDVPLDVYIRNLEDGARKGFFKRFKPYIVDPRMSVSEFILECRPQVFHVCVLQLLEVHGTVSSINNRKDHEAFRLQQAGRLLPARKKGEMLPMDRVAVSEYVTQARDVLKREGLFVPQFE
;
A
#
# COMPACT_ATOMS: atom_id res chain seq x y z
N MET A 1 7.48 21.47 19.91
CA MET A 1 7.00 20.18 19.35
C MET A 1 6.66 19.26 20.51
N SER A 2 5.54 18.54 20.41
CA SER A 2 5.21 17.47 21.36
C SER A 2 6.13 16.26 21.13
N THR A 3 6.38 15.43 22.15
CA THR A 3 7.12 14.17 21.99
C THR A 3 6.54 13.29 20.87
N TYR A 4 5.22 13.32 20.71
CA TYR A 4 4.52 12.59 19.67
C TYR A 4 4.88 13.08 18.25
N THR A 5 4.85 14.39 17.99
CA THR A 5 5.15 14.91 16.65
C THR A 5 6.59 14.65 16.23
N THR A 6 7.54 14.67 17.18
CA THR A 6 8.93 14.25 16.92
C THR A 6 9.03 12.77 16.56
N LEU A 7 8.30 11.89 17.25
CA LEU A 7 8.27 10.45 16.93
C LEU A 7 7.69 10.21 15.53
N VAL A 8 6.59 10.89 15.17
CA VAL A 8 5.99 10.78 13.84
C VAL A 8 6.97 11.24 12.76
N GLU A 9 7.63 12.37 12.95
CA GLU A 9 8.62 12.89 11.98
C GLU A 9 9.78 11.92 11.76
N LEU A 10 10.33 11.37 12.85
CA LEU A 10 11.41 10.38 12.78
C LEU A 10 10.95 9.09 12.09
N ALA A 11 9.77 8.58 12.44
CA ALA A 11 9.23 7.35 11.85
C ALA A 11 8.98 7.50 10.35
N PHE A 12 8.53 8.68 9.91
CA PHE A 12 8.27 8.97 8.49
C PHE A 12 9.47 9.49 7.72
N GLU A 13 10.63 9.76 8.33
CA GLU A 13 11.76 10.41 7.65
C GLU A 13 12.18 9.68 6.37
N ARG A 14 12.32 8.35 6.45
CA ARG A 14 12.68 7.51 5.30
C ARG A 14 11.59 7.53 4.23
N LEU A 15 10.34 7.30 4.63
CA LEU A 15 9.21 7.25 3.71
C LEU A 15 9.00 8.61 3.01
N SER A 16 9.12 9.72 3.75
CA SER A 16 9.04 11.07 3.19
C SER A 16 10.11 11.31 2.13
N LYS A 17 11.34 10.86 2.38
CA LYS A 17 12.44 10.94 1.40
C LYS A 17 12.15 10.11 0.15
N GLU A 18 11.63 8.90 0.30
CA GLU A 18 11.31 8.00 -0.82
C GLU A 18 10.11 8.49 -1.65
N LEU A 19 9.16 9.17 -1.02
CA LEU A 19 8.02 9.81 -1.68
C LEU A 19 8.35 11.19 -2.28
N GLY A 20 9.49 11.79 -1.93
CA GLY A 20 9.86 13.13 -2.37
C GLY A 20 9.01 14.25 -1.75
N ILE A 21 8.43 14.02 -0.57
CA ILE A 21 7.62 15.03 0.15
C ILE A 21 8.46 15.75 1.21
N PRO A 22 8.10 16.99 1.60
CA PRO A 22 8.81 17.73 2.64
C PRO A 22 8.86 16.95 3.98
N LYS A 23 10.01 16.99 4.67
CA LYS A 23 10.21 16.29 5.96
C LYS A 23 9.10 16.58 6.98
N GLY A 24 8.65 17.83 7.08
CA GLY A 24 7.59 18.26 7.99
C GLY A 24 6.16 18.03 7.50
N PHE A 25 5.94 17.43 6.32
CA PHE A 25 4.59 17.29 5.74
C PHE A 25 3.64 16.51 6.64
N VAL A 26 4.10 15.38 7.20
CA VAL A 26 3.25 14.48 8.01
C VAL A 26 2.92 15.12 9.36
N VAL A 27 3.85 15.88 9.94
CA VAL A 27 3.61 16.68 11.15
C VAL A 27 2.62 17.81 10.85
N ALA A 28 2.79 18.51 9.73
CA ALA A 28 1.84 19.54 9.31
C ALA A 28 0.44 18.96 9.05
N LEU A 29 0.35 17.74 8.55
CA LEU A 29 -0.91 17.02 8.38
C LEU A 29 -1.59 16.69 9.71
N TYR A 30 -0.82 16.33 10.74
CA TYR A 30 -1.36 16.14 12.10
C TYR A 30 -1.91 17.44 12.69
N GLU A 31 -1.21 18.55 12.46
CA GLU A 31 -1.57 19.87 12.97
C GLU A 31 -2.68 20.56 12.16
N GLU A 32 -3.06 20.00 11.02
CA GLU A 32 -4.06 20.54 10.10
C GLU A 32 -5.45 20.63 10.73
N LYS A 33 -5.92 21.85 11.01
CA LYS A 33 -7.20 22.09 11.68
C LYS A 33 -8.38 22.01 10.71
N ASP A 34 -8.15 22.34 9.44
CA ASP A 34 -9.18 22.29 8.43
C ASP A 34 -9.45 20.82 8.03
N SER A 35 -10.67 20.34 8.29
CA SER A 35 -11.02 18.94 8.06
C SER A 35 -11.04 18.59 6.57
N TRP A 36 -11.38 19.54 5.71
CA TRP A 36 -11.37 19.37 4.26
C TRP A 36 -9.95 19.18 3.72
N SER A 37 -9.03 20.07 4.09
CA SER A 37 -7.61 19.96 3.79
C SER A 37 -6.99 18.71 4.39
N PHE A 38 -7.35 18.36 5.63
CA PHE A 38 -6.86 17.16 6.32
C PHE A 38 -7.20 15.89 5.55
N ILE A 39 -8.47 15.65 5.21
CA ILE A 39 -8.89 14.44 4.48
C ILE A 39 -8.28 14.42 3.07
N SER A 40 -8.19 15.57 2.41
CA SER A 40 -7.57 15.68 1.08
C SER A 40 -6.10 15.24 1.09
N LYS A 41 -5.31 15.82 2.00
CA LYS A 41 -3.88 15.54 2.13
C LYS A 41 -3.63 14.12 2.63
N LEU A 42 -4.45 13.61 3.56
CA LEU A 42 -4.34 12.25 4.06
C LEU A 42 -4.61 11.22 2.94
N ALA A 43 -5.66 11.41 2.15
CA ALA A 43 -5.95 10.52 1.03
C ALA A 43 -4.82 10.52 -0.02
N GLN A 44 -4.27 11.70 -0.35
CA GLN A 44 -3.11 11.82 -1.24
C GLN A 44 -1.87 11.11 -0.68
N LEU A 45 -1.63 11.19 0.63
CA LEU A 45 -0.54 10.46 1.29
C LEU A 45 -0.75 8.94 1.15
N VAL A 46 -1.95 8.43 1.40
CA VAL A 46 -2.27 7.01 1.21
C VAL A 46 -2.07 6.59 -0.25
N GLU A 47 -2.54 7.39 -1.22
CA GLU A 47 -2.35 7.15 -2.65
C GLU A 47 -0.87 7.08 -3.05
N ALA A 48 -0.06 8.02 -2.57
CA ALA A 48 1.37 8.07 -2.85
C ALA A 48 2.12 6.86 -2.27
N VAL A 49 1.86 6.52 -1.01
CA VAL A 49 2.44 5.32 -0.35
C VAL A 49 2.02 4.05 -1.08
N PHE A 50 0.76 3.93 -1.47
CA PHE A 50 0.25 2.72 -2.12
C PHE A 50 0.83 2.55 -3.53
N THR A 51 0.93 3.65 -4.27
CA THR A 51 1.61 3.69 -5.57
C THR A 51 3.04 3.20 -5.42
N ARG A 52 3.78 3.76 -4.46
CA ARG A 52 5.17 3.41 -4.22
C ARG A 52 5.33 1.96 -3.76
N ALA A 53 4.47 1.50 -2.86
CA ALA A 53 4.46 0.13 -2.35
C ALA A 53 4.28 -0.90 -3.47
N VAL A 54 3.39 -0.66 -4.44
CA VAL A 54 3.19 -1.54 -5.60
C VAL A 54 4.46 -1.56 -6.47
N VAL A 55 4.98 -0.38 -6.83
CA VAL A 55 6.18 -0.24 -7.68
C VAL A 55 7.38 -0.93 -7.05
N ASP A 56 7.63 -0.67 -5.77
CA ASP A 56 8.77 -1.21 -5.05
C ASP A 56 8.65 -2.73 -4.82
N ALA A 57 7.44 -3.24 -4.58
CA ALA A 57 7.24 -4.68 -4.41
C ALA A 57 7.41 -5.47 -5.72
N LEU A 58 7.05 -4.86 -6.85
CA LEU A 58 7.28 -5.40 -8.19
C LEU A 58 8.73 -5.23 -8.67
N ARG A 59 9.47 -4.27 -8.10
CA ARG A 59 10.84 -3.88 -8.52
C ARG A 59 10.90 -3.34 -9.95
N GLU A 60 9.83 -2.69 -10.38
CA GLU A 60 9.70 -2.15 -11.74
C GLU A 60 9.49 -0.62 -11.66
N PRO A 61 10.56 0.19 -11.58
CA PRO A 61 10.41 1.64 -11.45
C PRO A 61 9.73 2.29 -12.66
N LEU A 62 9.80 1.66 -13.84
CA LEU A 62 9.25 2.19 -15.09
C LEU A 62 7.72 2.19 -15.14
N ILE A 63 7.04 1.44 -14.26
CA ILE A 63 5.57 1.39 -14.25
C ILE A 63 4.95 2.43 -13.31
N ILE A 64 5.74 3.31 -12.69
CA ILE A 64 5.24 4.27 -11.70
C ILE A 64 4.11 5.13 -12.27
N ASP A 65 4.20 5.60 -13.51
CA ASP A 65 3.16 6.40 -14.14
C ASP A 65 1.87 5.60 -14.36
N VAL A 66 2.00 4.32 -14.72
CA VAL A 66 0.84 3.42 -14.89
C VAL A 66 0.14 3.23 -13.55
N ILE A 67 0.89 2.93 -12.49
CA ILE A 67 0.33 2.75 -11.15
C ILE A 67 -0.24 4.06 -10.60
N SER A 68 0.40 5.21 -10.87
CA SER A 68 -0.05 6.55 -10.44
C SER A 68 -1.36 7.00 -11.10
N ASN A 69 -1.75 6.40 -12.23
CA ASN A 69 -3.03 6.69 -12.89
C ASN A 69 -4.17 5.75 -12.47
N LEU A 70 -3.90 4.69 -11.70
CA LEU A 70 -4.94 3.78 -11.24
C LEU A 70 -5.85 4.43 -10.19
N PRO A 71 -7.15 4.10 -10.16
CA PRO A 71 -8.01 4.47 -9.04
C PRO A 71 -7.49 3.87 -7.72
N GLN A 72 -7.68 4.59 -6.62
CA GLN A 72 -7.18 4.16 -5.30
C GLN A 72 -7.68 2.76 -4.89
N GLU A 73 -8.95 2.45 -5.17
CA GLU A 73 -9.52 1.11 -4.94
C GLU A 73 -8.74 0.01 -5.70
N VAL A 74 -8.26 0.28 -6.91
CA VAL A 74 -7.47 -0.67 -7.70
C VAL A 74 -6.10 -0.90 -7.03
N ARG A 75 -5.44 0.15 -6.55
CA ARG A 75 -4.16 0.03 -5.81
C ARG A 75 -4.31 -0.76 -4.51
N ILE A 76 -5.36 -0.48 -3.74
CA ILE A 76 -5.68 -1.25 -2.52
C ILE A 76 -5.85 -2.74 -2.87
N ASN A 77 -6.57 -3.04 -3.94
CA ASN A 77 -6.79 -4.42 -4.39
C ASN A 77 -5.49 -5.11 -4.87
N LEU A 78 -4.60 -4.38 -5.54
CA LEU A 78 -3.28 -4.90 -5.93
C LEU A 78 -2.46 -5.28 -4.70
N LEU A 79 -2.29 -4.37 -3.74
CA LEU A 79 -1.54 -4.66 -2.51
C LEU A 79 -2.14 -5.84 -1.72
N ARG A 80 -3.47 -5.97 -1.70
CA ARG A 80 -4.13 -7.12 -1.08
C ARG A 80 -3.78 -8.43 -1.80
N LYS A 81 -3.84 -8.46 -3.14
CA LYS A 81 -3.47 -9.63 -3.95
C LYS A 81 -1.99 -9.99 -3.82
N MET A 82 -1.14 -9.00 -3.58
CA MET A 82 0.28 -9.18 -3.31
C MET A 82 0.58 -9.62 -1.87
N ASN A 83 -0.44 -9.80 -1.02
CA ASN A 83 -0.31 -10.10 0.41
C ASN A 83 0.54 -9.07 1.18
N ILE A 84 0.55 -7.82 0.73
CA ILE A 84 1.20 -6.71 1.43
C ILE A 84 0.26 -6.12 2.50
N ILE A 85 -1.04 -6.14 2.23
CA ILE A 85 -2.07 -5.79 3.20
C ILE A 85 -3.06 -6.94 3.40
N ASP A 86 -3.71 -6.97 4.56
CA ASP A 86 -4.79 -7.90 4.87
C ASP A 86 -6.19 -7.36 4.50
N SER A 87 -7.23 -8.13 4.83
CA SER A 87 -8.63 -7.73 4.58
C SER A 87 -9.12 -6.59 5.47
N GLU A 88 -8.60 -6.48 6.69
CA GLU A 88 -8.98 -5.43 7.64
C GLU A 88 -8.35 -4.10 7.21
N GLN A 89 -7.07 -4.11 6.81
CA GLN A 89 -6.34 -2.96 6.30
C GLN A 89 -6.97 -2.48 5.00
N LYS A 90 -7.30 -3.40 4.08
CA LYS A 90 -8.07 -3.06 2.87
C LYS A 90 -9.37 -2.36 3.24
N SER A 91 -10.11 -2.89 4.20
CA SER A 91 -11.38 -2.30 4.63
C SER A 91 -11.17 -0.90 5.17
N MET A 92 -10.16 -0.69 6.03
CA MET A 92 -9.81 0.60 6.61
C MET A 92 -9.39 1.63 5.56
N PHE A 93 -8.42 1.32 4.69
CA PHE A 93 -7.96 2.26 3.66
C PHE A 93 -9.03 2.58 2.63
N LYS A 94 -9.93 1.63 2.35
CA LYS A 94 -11.11 1.90 1.54
C LYS A 94 -12.04 2.94 2.21
N ALA A 95 -12.07 3.03 3.54
CA ALA A 95 -12.87 4.02 4.26
C ALA A 95 -12.33 5.43 4.00
N ILE A 96 -11.01 5.56 3.89
CA ILE A 96 -10.34 6.82 3.54
C ILE A 96 -10.66 7.23 2.10
N ALA A 97 -10.66 6.29 1.15
CA ALA A 97 -11.04 6.59 -0.23
C ALA A 97 -12.52 7.00 -0.33
N GLU A 98 -13.41 6.31 0.39
CA GLU A 98 -14.83 6.62 0.42
C GLU A 98 -15.12 7.97 1.08
N ILE A 99 -14.52 8.26 2.24
CA ILE A 99 -14.72 9.54 2.93
C ILE A 99 -14.15 10.67 2.10
N ARG A 100 -12.98 10.52 1.47
CA ARG A 100 -12.44 11.50 0.52
C ARG A 100 -13.45 11.78 -0.58
N ASN A 101 -14.08 10.75 -1.14
CA ASN A 101 -15.03 10.95 -2.24
C ASN A 101 -16.35 11.58 -1.79
N GLN A 102 -16.89 11.21 -0.63
CA GLN A 102 -18.16 11.75 -0.16
C GLN A 102 -18.01 13.14 0.43
N TYR A 103 -16.97 13.35 1.23
CA TYR A 103 -16.76 14.58 1.98
C TYR A 103 -16.17 15.70 1.11
N ILE A 104 -15.20 15.39 0.23
CA ILE A 104 -14.53 16.44 -0.58
C ILE A 104 -15.37 16.86 -1.79
N HIS A 105 -16.13 15.96 -2.40
CA HIS A 105 -16.90 16.28 -3.61
C HIS A 105 -18.19 17.06 -3.32
N ASP A 106 -18.63 17.09 -2.08
CA ASP A 106 -19.72 17.95 -1.63
C ASP A 106 -19.14 19.24 -1.05
N LEU A 107 -19.23 20.33 -1.82
CA LEU A 107 -18.70 21.65 -1.47
C LEU A 107 -19.34 22.23 -0.20
N SER A 108 -20.50 21.73 0.24
CA SER A 108 -21.10 22.15 1.51
C SER A 108 -20.27 21.75 2.74
N ASN A 109 -19.30 20.84 2.57
CA ASN A 109 -18.44 20.33 3.64
C ASN A 109 -17.15 21.12 3.88
N ILE A 110 -16.84 22.17 3.10
CA ILE A 110 -15.54 22.89 3.18
C ILE A 110 -15.22 23.34 4.62
N ASP A 111 -16.20 23.87 5.35
CA ASP A 111 -16.03 24.35 6.73
C ASP A 111 -16.67 23.42 7.78
N VAL A 112 -17.09 22.21 7.40
CA VAL A 112 -17.75 21.27 8.30
C VAL A 112 -16.70 20.41 9.00
N PRO A 113 -16.54 20.46 10.33
CA PRO A 113 -15.59 19.60 11.03
C PRO A 113 -15.87 18.11 10.80
N LEU A 114 -14.81 17.30 10.70
CA LEU A 114 -14.93 15.87 10.40
C LEU A 114 -15.79 15.11 11.43
N ASP A 115 -15.70 15.47 12.71
CA ASP A 115 -16.51 14.85 13.77
C ASP A 115 -18.00 15.18 13.59
N VAL A 116 -18.33 16.42 13.19
CA VAL A 116 -19.70 16.85 12.90
C VAL A 116 -20.25 16.09 11.69
N TYR A 117 -19.46 15.98 10.62
CA TYR A 117 -19.83 15.20 9.44
C TYR A 117 -20.15 13.74 9.80
N ILE A 118 -19.24 13.04 10.49
CA ILE A 118 -19.44 11.64 10.88
C ILE A 118 -20.60 11.46 11.85
N ARG A 119 -20.82 12.41 12.77
CA ARG A 119 -21.95 12.39 13.70
C ARG A 119 -23.29 12.44 12.97
N ASN A 120 -23.37 13.20 11.88
CA ASN A 120 -24.57 13.41 11.08
C ASN A 120 -24.86 12.27 10.07
N LEU A 121 -23.92 11.33 9.87
CA LEU A 121 -24.19 10.13 9.10
C LEU A 121 -25.29 9.28 9.75
N GLU A 122 -26.00 8.50 8.93
CA GLU A 122 -26.90 7.46 9.41
C GLU A 122 -26.20 6.49 10.37
N ASP A 123 -26.93 5.99 11.37
CA ASP A 123 -26.34 5.19 12.45
C ASP A 123 -25.56 3.96 11.95
N GLY A 124 -26.05 3.31 10.87
CA GLY A 124 -25.36 2.21 10.21
C GLY A 124 -24.04 2.62 9.57
N ALA A 125 -24.01 3.75 8.86
CA ALA A 125 -22.81 4.27 8.21
C ALA A 125 -21.75 4.69 9.26
N ARG A 126 -22.19 5.37 10.32
CA ARG A 126 -21.34 5.80 11.44
C ARG A 126 -20.70 4.61 12.16
N LYS A 127 -21.49 3.60 12.52
CA LYS A 127 -20.99 2.35 13.13
C LYS A 127 -20.08 1.58 12.17
N GLY A 128 -20.43 1.56 10.89
CA GLY A 128 -19.64 0.93 9.83
C GLY A 128 -18.26 1.58 9.68
N PHE A 129 -18.19 2.91 9.71
CA PHE A 129 -16.94 3.65 9.69
C PHE A 129 -16.08 3.29 10.91
N PHE A 130 -16.60 3.43 12.14
CA PHE A 130 -15.88 3.05 13.35
C PHE A 130 -15.36 1.60 13.32
N LYS A 131 -16.20 0.65 12.89
CA LYS A 131 -15.82 -0.78 12.82
C LYS A 131 -14.58 -1.03 11.97
N ARG A 132 -14.32 -0.22 10.94
CA ARG A 132 -13.17 -0.38 10.04
C ARG A 132 -11.88 0.14 10.64
N PHE A 133 -11.95 1.11 11.55
CA PHE A 133 -10.79 1.62 12.28
C PHE A 133 -10.53 0.86 13.58
N LYS A 134 -11.58 0.32 14.21
CA LYS A 134 -11.54 -0.35 15.52
C LYS A 134 -10.38 -1.35 15.70
N PRO A 135 -10.03 -2.23 14.74
CA PRO A 135 -8.94 -3.18 14.91
C PRO A 135 -7.56 -2.53 15.18
N TYR A 136 -7.40 -1.26 14.78
CA TYR A 136 -6.13 -0.52 14.84
C TYR A 136 -6.11 0.57 15.91
N ILE A 137 -7.22 0.78 16.63
CA ILE A 137 -7.29 1.76 17.71
C ILE A 137 -6.58 1.18 18.94
N VAL A 138 -5.70 1.99 19.53
CA VAL A 138 -4.88 1.58 20.69
C VAL A 138 -5.73 1.24 21.91
N ASP A 139 -6.81 2.00 22.15
CA ASP A 139 -7.77 1.70 23.21
C ASP A 139 -8.86 0.74 22.70
N PRO A 140 -8.84 -0.55 23.07
CA PRO A 140 -9.84 -1.52 22.63
C PRO A 140 -11.24 -1.25 23.19
N ARG A 141 -11.35 -0.43 24.24
CA ARG A 141 -12.61 -0.08 24.91
C ARG A 141 -13.26 1.18 24.35
N MET A 142 -12.58 1.88 23.45
CA MET A 142 -13.10 3.10 22.83
C MET A 142 -14.50 2.87 22.26
N SER A 143 -15.43 3.71 22.67
CA SER A 143 -16.80 3.74 22.15
C SER A 143 -16.87 4.47 20.82
N VAL A 144 -17.98 4.26 20.10
CA VAL A 144 -18.26 5.00 18.85
C VAL A 144 -18.28 6.51 19.10
N SER A 145 -18.88 6.95 20.21
CA SER A 145 -19.00 8.37 20.54
C SER A 145 -17.64 9.01 20.82
N GLU A 146 -16.77 8.34 21.58
CA GLU A 146 -15.40 8.80 21.85
C GLU A 146 -14.57 8.86 20.58
N PHE A 147 -14.66 7.84 19.72
CA PHE A 147 -13.99 7.85 18.42
C PHE A 147 -14.42 9.04 17.56
N ILE A 148 -15.71 9.41 17.57
CA ILE A 148 -16.20 10.55 16.78
C ILE A 148 -15.68 11.87 17.33
N LEU A 149 -15.69 12.05 18.64
CA LEU A 149 -15.15 13.27 19.28
C LEU A 149 -13.67 13.47 18.92
N GLU A 150 -12.91 12.38 18.84
CA GLU A 150 -11.49 12.38 18.49
C GLU A 150 -11.23 11.91 17.05
N CYS A 151 -12.19 12.09 16.13
CA CYS A 151 -12.16 11.43 14.83
C CYS A 151 -10.89 11.75 14.02
N ARG A 152 -10.53 13.03 13.92
CA ARG A 152 -9.35 13.48 13.17
C ARG A 152 -8.04 12.87 13.70
N PRO A 153 -7.68 13.02 14.99
CA PRO A 153 -6.46 12.41 15.51
C PRO A 153 -6.48 10.88 15.45
N GLN A 154 -7.61 10.22 15.71
CA GLN A 154 -7.69 8.76 15.62
C GLN A 154 -7.50 8.25 14.19
N VAL A 155 -8.16 8.86 13.21
CA VAL A 155 -8.00 8.54 11.79
C VAL A 155 -6.56 8.76 11.34
N PHE A 156 -5.94 9.87 11.75
CA PHE A 156 -4.54 10.15 11.45
C PHE A 156 -3.60 9.08 12.04
N HIS A 157 -3.73 8.79 13.34
CA HIS A 157 -2.89 7.81 14.04
C HIS A 157 -2.95 6.43 13.38
N VAL A 158 -4.16 5.93 13.15
CA VAL A 158 -4.37 4.63 12.50
C VAL A 158 -3.75 4.62 11.11
N CYS A 159 -4.03 5.64 10.29
CA CYS A 159 -3.50 5.67 8.92
C CYS A 159 -1.97 5.72 8.89
N VAL A 160 -1.35 6.60 9.68
CA VAL A 160 0.11 6.77 9.74
C VAL A 160 0.81 5.49 10.15
N LEU A 161 0.33 4.80 11.19
CA LEU A 161 0.90 3.53 11.63
C LEU A 161 0.76 2.45 10.57
N GLN A 162 -0.41 2.34 9.94
CA GLN A 162 -0.67 1.33 8.92
C GLN A 162 0.10 1.60 7.61
N LEU A 163 0.34 2.86 7.26
CA LEU A 163 1.20 3.21 6.13
C LEU A 163 2.67 2.84 6.38
N LEU A 164 3.16 3.04 7.60
CA LEU A 164 4.51 2.59 8.01
C LEU A 164 4.62 1.06 7.99
N GLU A 165 3.57 0.34 8.39
CA GLU A 165 3.52 -1.11 8.34
C GLU A 165 3.58 -1.63 6.88
N VAL A 166 2.84 -1.01 5.97
CA VAL A 166 2.91 -1.30 4.53
C VAL A 166 4.33 -1.07 4.00
N HIS A 167 4.92 0.08 4.32
CA HIS A 167 6.28 0.43 3.90
C HIS A 167 7.33 -0.55 4.43
N GLY A 168 7.23 -0.92 5.71
CA GLY A 168 8.10 -1.91 6.36
C GLY A 168 7.95 -3.30 5.74
N THR A 169 6.73 -3.72 5.41
CA THR A 169 6.45 -5.00 4.76
C THR A 169 7.11 -5.09 3.38
N VAL A 170 6.96 -4.04 2.56
CA VAL A 170 7.60 -3.98 1.23
C VAL A 170 9.12 -3.97 1.35
N SER A 171 9.66 -3.19 2.29
CA SER A 171 11.09 -3.17 2.58
C SER A 171 11.63 -4.55 2.97
N SER A 172 10.89 -5.28 3.81
CA SER A 172 11.24 -6.65 4.23
C SER A 172 11.19 -7.65 3.08
N ILE A 173 10.17 -7.57 2.21
CA ILE A 173 10.10 -8.39 0.97
C ILE A 173 11.32 -8.13 0.09
N ASN A 174 11.68 -6.86 -0.11
CA ASN A 174 12.82 -6.49 -0.95
C ASN A 174 14.15 -6.94 -0.33
N ASN A 175 14.37 -6.72 0.96
CA ASN A 175 15.59 -7.20 1.62
C ASN A 175 15.76 -8.72 1.44
N ARG A 176 14.68 -9.51 1.59
CA ARG A 176 14.72 -10.96 1.35
C ARG A 176 15.12 -11.31 -0.09
N LYS A 177 14.52 -10.65 -1.08
CA LYS A 177 14.86 -10.83 -2.50
C LYS A 177 16.34 -10.48 -2.77
N ASP A 178 16.86 -9.41 -2.17
CA ASP A 178 18.28 -9.02 -2.33
C ASP A 178 19.22 -10.02 -1.68
N HIS A 179 18.89 -10.50 -0.48
CA HIS A 179 19.66 -11.56 0.18
C HIS A 179 19.65 -12.87 -0.62
N GLU A 180 18.53 -13.24 -1.23
CA GLU A 180 18.44 -14.40 -2.13
C GLU A 180 19.28 -14.23 -3.39
N ALA A 181 19.18 -13.07 -4.05
CA ALA A 181 19.99 -12.75 -5.22
C ALA A 181 21.50 -12.78 -4.91
N PHE A 182 21.89 -12.22 -3.77
CA PHE A 182 23.28 -12.26 -3.30
C PHE A 182 23.75 -13.70 -3.06
N ARG A 183 22.94 -14.54 -2.38
CA ARG A 183 23.27 -15.96 -2.15
C ARG A 183 23.43 -16.73 -3.45
N LEU A 184 22.54 -16.53 -4.42
CA LEU A 184 22.63 -17.13 -5.75
C LEU A 184 23.90 -16.69 -6.49
N GLN A 185 24.27 -15.41 -6.40
CA GLN A 185 25.50 -14.91 -7.00
C GLN A 185 26.75 -15.54 -6.38
N GLN A 186 26.81 -15.68 -5.05
CA GLN A 186 27.93 -16.34 -4.37
C GLN A 186 27.99 -17.83 -4.71
N ALA A 187 26.86 -18.52 -4.72
CA ALA A 187 26.79 -19.93 -5.13
C ALA A 187 27.29 -20.11 -6.59
N GLY A 188 26.90 -19.21 -7.49
CA GLY A 188 27.36 -19.21 -8.88
C GLY A 188 28.88 -19.05 -9.05
N ARG A 189 29.56 -18.36 -8.12
CA ARG A 189 31.03 -18.24 -8.11
C ARG A 189 31.75 -19.52 -7.68
N LEU A 190 31.06 -20.38 -6.92
CA LEU A 190 31.58 -21.68 -6.48
C LEU A 190 31.39 -22.77 -7.54
N LEU A 191 30.54 -22.52 -8.54
CA LEU A 191 30.36 -23.43 -9.67
C LEU A 191 31.54 -23.29 -10.65
N PRO A 192 31.98 -24.40 -11.28
CA PRO A 192 33.02 -24.35 -12.31
C PRO A 192 32.65 -23.40 -13.44
N ALA A 193 33.67 -22.78 -14.04
CA ALA A 193 33.49 -21.79 -15.12
C ALA A 193 32.62 -22.36 -16.26
N ARG A 194 31.53 -21.66 -16.58
CA ARG A 194 30.61 -22.04 -17.67
C ARG A 194 31.38 -22.17 -18.99
N LYS A 195 31.28 -23.32 -19.67
CA LYS A 195 31.52 -23.34 -21.11
C LYS A 195 30.41 -22.53 -21.79
N LYS A 196 30.79 -21.69 -22.75
CA LYS A 196 29.87 -20.81 -23.47
C LYS A 196 28.74 -21.66 -24.09
N GLY A 197 27.49 -21.45 -23.65
CA GLY A 197 26.31 -22.15 -24.17
C GLY A 197 25.73 -23.27 -23.30
N GLU A 198 26.34 -23.62 -22.17
CA GLU A 198 25.78 -24.66 -21.28
C GLU A 198 24.86 -24.07 -20.19
N MET A 199 23.58 -24.45 -20.22
CA MET A 199 22.65 -24.30 -19.09
C MET A 199 22.93 -25.35 -18.01
N LEU A 200 22.78 -24.96 -16.73
CA LEU A 200 22.80 -25.92 -15.63
C LEU A 200 21.66 -26.93 -15.81
N PRO A 201 21.81 -28.20 -15.35
CA PRO A 201 20.74 -29.18 -15.42
C PRO A 201 19.41 -28.69 -14.82
N MET A 202 19.48 -27.96 -13.69
CA MET A 202 18.32 -27.35 -13.04
C MET A 202 17.66 -26.26 -13.91
N ASP A 203 18.45 -25.40 -14.54
CA ASP A 203 17.95 -24.36 -15.45
C ASP A 203 17.28 -24.99 -16.68
N ARG A 204 17.81 -26.11 -17.19
CA ARG A 204 17.18 -26.86 -18.30
C ARG A 204 15.82 -27.42 -17.91
N VAL A 205 15.69 -27.96 -16.70
CA VAL A 205 14.41 -28.47 -16.18
C VAL A 205 13.41 -27.32 -16.05
N ALA A 206 13.80 -26.21 -15.41
CA ALA A 206 12.93 -25.05 -15.25
C ALA A 206 12.48 -24.46 -16.61
N VAL A 207 13.41 -24.28 -17.56
CA VAL A 207 13.08 -23.82 -18.92
C VAL A 207 12.15 -24.81 -19.62
N SER A 208 12.40 -26.11 -19.49
CA SER A 208 11.54 -27.14 -20.09
C SER A 208 10.13 -27.13 -19.50
N GLU A 209 9.99 -26.93 -18.19
CA GLU A 209 8.69 -26.80 -17.52
C GLU A 209 7.95 -25.54 -17.99
N TYR A 210 8.62 -24.39 -18.04
CA TYR A 210 8.05 -23.14 -18.56
C TYR A 210 7.59 -23.27 -20.02
N VAL A 211 8.42 -23.88 -20.87
CA VAL A 211 8.07 -24.12 -22.28
C VAL A 211 6.87 -25.06 -22.39
N THR A 212 6.79 -26.09 -21.56
CA THR A 212 5.67 -27.03 -21.54
C THR A 212 4.38 -26.32 -21.11
N GLN A 213 4.42 -25.56 -20.01
CA GLN A 213 3.26 -24.78 -19.55
C GLN A 213 2.81 -23.75 -20.57
N ALA A 214 3.74 -23.00 -21.16
CA ALA A 214 3.42 -22.03 -22.20
C ALA A 214 2.76 -22.71 -23.42
N ARG A 215 3.26 -23.88 -23.82
CA ARG A 215 2.67 -24.68 -24.90
C ARG A 215 1.25 -25.13 -24.56
N ASP A 216 1.02 -25.59 -23.35
CA ASP A 216 -0.30 -26.05 -22.91
C ASP A 216 -1.31 -24.90 -22.82
N VAL A 217 -0.88 -23.72 -22.39
CA VAL A 217 -1.69 -22.49 -22.44
C VAL A 217 -2.02 -22.14 -23.89
N LEU A 218 -1.04 -22.11 -24.79
CA LEU A 218 -1.27 -21.80 -26.20
C LEU A 218 -2.21 -22.81 -26.88
N LYS A 219 -2.12 -24.10 -26.53
CA LYS A 219 -3.05 -25.13 -27.04
C LYS A 219 -4.47 -24.91 -26.54
N ARG A 220 -4.63 -24.60 -25.25
CA ARG A 220 -5.95 -24.34 -24.64
C ARG A 220 -6.65 -23.14 -25.27
N GLU A 221 -5.89 -22.10 -25.58
CA GLU A 221 -6.39 -20.87 -26.22
C GLU A 221 -6.51 -20.99 -27.75
N GLY A 222 -6.21 -22.16 -28.34
CA GLY A 222 -6.27 -22.36 -29.79
C GLY A 222 -5.20 -21.60 -30.60
N LEU A 223 -4.17 -21.09 -29.93
CA LEU A 223 -3.09 -20.27 -30.51
C LEU A 223 -1.84 -21.10 -30.87
N PHE A 224 -1.84 -22.40 -30.55
CA PHE A 224 -0.74 -23.29 -30.88
C PHE A 224 -0.94 -23.92 -32.27
N VAL A 225 -0.23 -23.40 -33.27
CA VAL A 225 -0.13 -24.02 -34.60
C VAL A 225 1.13 -24.90 -34.62
N PRO A 226 1.02 -26.24 -34.68
CA PRO A 226 2.19 -27.08 -34.89
C PRO A 226 2.77 -26.76 -36.27
N GLN A 227 3.97 -26.19 -36.32
CA GLN A 227 4.75 -26.21 -37.56
C GLN A 227 5.42 -27.59 -37.62
N PHE A 228 5.25 -28.26 -38.77
CA PHE A 228 5.79 -29.57 -39.18
C PHE A 228 4.91 -30.81 -38.87
N GLU A 229 4.23 -31.31 -39.93
CA GLU A 229 4.09 -32.74 -40.23
C GLU A 229 5.36 -33.23 -40.93
#